data_AF-A0A8T3PTB9-F1
#
_entry.id   AF-A0A8T3PTB9-F1
#
_cell.length_a   1.000
_cell.length_b   1.000
_cell.length_c   1.000
_cell.angle_alpha   90.00
_cell.angle_beta   90.00
_cell.angle_gamma   90.00
#
_symmetry.space_group_name_H-M   'P 1'
#
loop_
_entity.id
_entity.type
_entity.pdbx_description
1 polymer ?
#
loop_
_entity_poly.entity_id
_entity_poly.type
_entity_poly.pdbx_seq_one_letter_code
_entity_poly.pdbx_strand_id
1 'polypeptide(L)'
;MLREEAYLADRLAVQIEEQVVRFLSGRSRNRYDGATHTPEVSEIFGWYREDFSSGFQGIRPRERLFAQYAELLTDDPDGQTVIRSQEAKINFLDYDWALNDCRGCREHEQAPAK
;
A
#
# COMPACT_ATOMS: atom_id res chain seq x y z
N MET A 1 -3.26 -8.03 -4.16
CA MET A 1 -2.92 -9.06 -5.17
C MET A 1 -2.29 -8.35 -6.37
N LEU A 2 -1.22 -8.90 -6.93
CA LEU A 2 -0.57 -8.39 -8.14
C LEU A 2 -1.40 -8.75 -9.39
N ARG A 3 -1.25 -8.01 -10.48
CA ARG A 3 -1.85 -8.37 -11.77
C ARG A 3 -1.25 -9.67 -12.29
N GLU A 4 -2.08 -10.48 -12.94
CA GLU A 4 -1.67 -11.72 -13.63
C GLU A 4 -1.35 -11.50 -15.12
N GLU A 5 -1.35 -10.23 -15.58
CA GLU A 5 -1.03 -9.86 -16.96
C GLU A 5 0.27 -9.05 -17.05
N ALA A 6 0.98 -9.20 -18.16
CA ALA A 6 2.14 -8.38 -18.47
C ALA A 6 1.72 -6.93 -18.76
N TYR A 7 2.60 -5.99 -18.41
CA TYR A 7 2.41 -4.59 -18.78
C TYR A 7 2.65 -4.39 -20.28
N LEU A 8 1.74 -3.70 -20.95
CA LEU A 8 1.82 -3.37 -22.38
C LEU A 8 1.98 -1.86 -22.53
N ALA A 9 2.92 -1.43 -23.39
CA ALA A 9 3.26 -0.02 -23.55
C ALA A 9 2.02 0.86 -23.81
N ASP A 10 1.14 0.43 -24.72
CA ASP A 10 -0.06 1.18 -25.12
C ASP A 10 -1.14 1.27 -24.03
N ARG A 11 -1.04 0.45 -22.98
CA ARG A 11 -2.01 0.37 -21.88
C ARG A 11 -1.41 0.67 -20.52
N LEU A 12 -0.11 1.00 -20.47
CA LEU A 12 0.67 1.08 -19.25
C LEU A 12 0.05 2.03 -18.22
N ALA A 13 -0.39 3.22 -18.64
CA ALA A 13 -1.00 4.20 -17.74
C ALA A 13 -2.26 3.66 -17.05
N VAL A 14 -3.15 3.01 -17.81
CA VAL A 14 -4.37 2.40 -17.27
C VAL A 14 -4.04 1.23 -16.34
N GLN A 15 -3.08 0.39 -16.72
CA GLN A 15 -2.67 -0.75 -15.90
C GLN A 15 -2.07 -0.30 -14.56
N ILE A 16 -1.28 0.79 -14.55
CA ILE A 16 -0.74 1.39 -13.33
C ILE A 16 -1.87 1.98 -12.48
N GLU A 17 -2.77 2.77 -13.06
CA GLU A 17 -3.88 3.40 -12.34
C GLU A 17 -4.73 2.35 -11.62
N GLU A 18 -5.16 1.34 -12.36
CA GLU A 18 -5.98 0.26 -11.81
C GLU A 18 -5.20 -0.55 -10.73
N GLN A 19 -3.87 -0.65 -10.82
CA GLN A 19 -3.04 -1.29 -9.81
C GLN A 19 -2.94 -0.44 -8.53
N VAL A 20 -2.83 0.89 -8.66
CA VAL A 20 -2.88 1.84 -7.53
C VAL A 20 -4.21 1.71 -6.80
N VAL A 21 -5.33 1.77 -7.53
CA VAL A 21 -6.67 1.62 -6.95
C VAL A 21 -6.81 0.29 -6.20
N ARG A 22 -6.41 -0.83 -6.81
CA ARG A 22 -6.46 -2.15 -6.16
C ARG A 22 -5.57 -2.26 -4.93
N PHE A 23 -4.39 -1.62 -4.96
CA PHE A 23 -3.47 -1.64 -3.83
C PHE A 23 -4.05 -0.86 -2.64
N LEU A 24 -4.47 0.40 -2.89
CA LEU A 24 -5.00 1.31 -1.87
C LEU A 24 -6.34 0.84 -1.29
N SER A 25 -7.18 0.16 -2.07
CA SER A 25 -8.47 -0.37 -1.58
C SER A 25 -8.34 -1.51 -0.56
N GLY A 26 -7.15 -2.11 -0.41
CA GLY A 26 -6.95 -3.22 0.52
C GLY A 26 -6.89 -2.76 1.98
N ARG A 27 -8.01 -2.85 2.72
CA ARG A 27 -8.16 -2.40 4.13
C ARG A 27 -7.15 -3.01 5.13
N SER A 28 -6.65 -4.21 4.87
CA SER A 28 -5.59 -4.82 5.69
C SER A 28 -4.27 -4.06 5.61
N ARG A 29 -4.05 -3.34 4.51
CA ARG A 29 -2.80 -2.63 4.19
C ARG A 29 -2.97 -1.11 4.24
N ASN A 30 -4.15 -0.59 3.94
CA ASN A 30 -4.42 0.84 3.85
C ASN A 30 -5.82 1.14 4.40
N ARG A 31 -5.90 1.92 5.46
CA ARG A 31 -7.16 2.34 6.08
C ARG A 31 -7.00 3.64 6.85
N TYR A 32 -8.09 4.19 7.35
CA TYR A 32 -8.10 5.21 8.37
C TYR A 32 -8.54 4.61 9.71
N ASP A 33 -7.80 4.91 10.77
CA ASP A 33 -8.23 4.62 12.13
C ASP A 33 -8.92 5.86 12.73
N GLY A 34 -10.25 5.78 12.86
CA GLY A 34 -11.06 6.85 13.45
C GLY A 34 -10.86 7.03 14.95
N ALA A 35 -10.33 6.03 15.68
CA ALA A 35 -10.07 6.18 17.11
C ALA A 35 -8.84 7.04 17.37
N THR A 36 -7.81 6.90 16.53
CA THR A 36 -6.56 7.68 16.63
C THR A 36 -6.52 8.89 15.69
N HIS A 37 -7.50 9.00 14.79
CA HIS A 37 -7.56 9.96 13.69
C HIS A 37 -6.34 9.92 12.76
N THR A 38 -5.81 8.72 12.48
CA THR A 38 -4.59 8.56 11.66
C THR A 38 -4.80 7.66 10.44
N PRO A 39 -4.21 8.01 9.28
CA PRO A 39 -4.05 7.08 8.17
C PRO A 39 -3.07 5.97 8.56
N GLU A 40 -3.49 4.73 8.42
CA GLU A 40 -2.68 3.54 8.59
C GLU A 40 -2.41 2.93 7.22
N VAL A 41 -1.18 3.01 6.74
CA VAL A 41 -0.82 2.60 5.37
C VAL A 41 0.35 1.62 5.38
N SER A 42 0.50 0.89 4.28
CA SER A 42 1.54 -0.13 4.17
C SER A 42 2.95 0.46 4.33
N GLU A 43 3.84 -0.29 5.00
CA GLU A 43 5.26 0.06 5.19
C GLU A 43 6.02 0.35 3.89
N ILE A 44 5.52 -0.13 2.73
CA ILE A 44 6.09 0.17 1.42
C ILE A 44 6.22 1.68 1.16
N PHE A 45 5.27 2.49 1.66
CA PHE A 45 5.31 3.95 1.54
C PHE A 45 6.33 4.60 2.47
N GLY A 46 6.78 3.88 3.50
CA GLY A 46 7.90 4.23 4.36
C GLY A 46 9.23 3.91 3.68
N TRP A 47 9.40 2.67 3.21
CA TRP A 47 10.65 2.20 2.57
C TRP A 47 11.02 3.03 1.33
N TYR A 48 10.05 3.36 0.48
CA TYR A 48 10.28 4.14 -0.75
C TYR A 48 9.98 5.63 -0.60
N ARG A 49 10.11 6.19 0.62
CA ARG A 49 9.85 7.62 0.88
C ARG A 49 10.60 8.54 -0.08
N GLU A 50 11.84 8.22 -0.40
CA GLU A 50 12.69 9.03 -1.28
C GLU A 50 12.17 9.05 -2.72
N ASP A 51 11.63 7.94 -3.23
CA ASP A 51 11.05 7.86 -4.59
C ASP A 51 9.77 8.70 -4.71
N PHE A 52 8.96 8.73 -3.66
CA PHE A 52 7.80 9.63 -3.60
C PHE A 52 8.21 11.11 -3.40
N SER A 53 9.43 11.37 -2.94
CA SER A 53 9.97 12.72 -2.78
C SER A 53 10.70 13.21 -4.04
N SER A 54 11.23 12.29 -4.87
CA SER A 54 11.86 12.56 -6.16
C SER A 54 10.85 12.66 -7.32
N GLY A 55 9.63 12.13 -7.11
CA GLY A 55 8.46 12.38 -7.93
C GLY A 55 8.00 11.16 -8.69
N PHE A 56 7.03 10.44 -8.11
CA PHE A 56 6.34 9.38 -8.80
C PHE A 56 5.20 9.96 -9.64
N GLN A 57 5.32 9.94 -10.98
CA GLN A 57 4.32 10.49 -11.91
C GLN A 57 3.93 11.97 -11.61
N GLY A 58 4.84 12.75 -11.04
CA GLY A 58 4.58 14.15 -10.64
C GLY A 58 3.85 14.31 -9.29
N ILE A 59 3.48 13.20 -8.63
CA ILE A 59 2.89 13.21 -7.29
C ILE A 59 4.02 13.32 -6.27
N ARG A 60 4.04 14.45 -5.57
CA ARG A 60 4.91 14.71 -4.42
C ARG A 60 4.18 15.55 -3.38
N PRO A 61 4.33 15.25 -2.09
CA PRO A 61 4.91 14.03 -1.51
C PRO A 61 3.90 12.85 -1.58
N ARG A 62 4.21 11.67 -1.00
CA ARG A 62 3.28 10.51 -0.98
C ARG A 62 1.92 10.84 -0.36
N GLU A 63 1.88 11.80 0.56
CA GLU A 63 0.66 12.27 1.21
C GLU A 63 -0.34 12.80 0.16
N ARG A 64 0.17 13.38 -0.93
CA ARG A 64 -0.65 13.81 -2.07
C ARG A 64 -1.34 12.64 -2.77
N LEU A 65 -0.69 11.47 -2.85
CA LEU A 65 -1.30 10.24 -3.36
C LEU A 65 -2.48 9.85 -2.46
N PHE A 66 -2.28 9.83 -1.14
CA PHE A 66 -3.35 9.48 -0.20
C PHE A 66 -4.51 10.48 -0.28
N ALA A 67 -4.23 11.77 -0.41
CA ALA A 67 -5.26 12.79 -0.60
C ALA A 67 -6.07 12.58 -1.89
N GLN A 68 -5.41 12.23 -3.00
CA GLN A 68 -6.07 11.93 -4.27
C GLN A 68 -7.01 10.73 -4.17
N TYR A 69 -6.65 9.72 -3.37
CA TYR A 69 -7.40 8.47 -3.22
C TYR A 69 -8.02 8.30 -1.83
N ALA A 70 -8.36 9.39 -1.14
CA ALA A 70 -8.81 9.34 0.26
C ALA A 70 -10.03 8.42 0.47
N GLU A 71 -10.92 8.36 -0.50
CA GLU A 71 -12.10 7.47 -0.51
C GLU A 71 -11.72 5.99 -0.48
N LEU A 72 -10.56 5.62 -1.03
CA LEU A 72 -10.06 4.23 -0.97
C LEU A 72 -9.48 3.88 0.41
N LEU A 73 -9.16 4.87 1.24
CA LEU A 73 -8.61 4.68 2.60
C LEU A 73 -9.71 4.72 3.66
N THR A 74 -10.83 5.40 3.42
CA THR A 74 -11.97 5.40 4.34
C THR A 74 -13.28 5.84 3.70
N ASP A 75 -14.38 5.26 4.18
CA ASP A 75 -15.75 5.64 3.80
C ASP A 75 -16.28 6.79 4.69
N ASP A 76 -15.56 7.15 5.75
CA ASP A 76 -15.88 8.26 6.67
C ASP A 76 -15.49 9.63 6.07
N PRO A 77 -16.45 10.54 5.84
CA PRO A 77 -16.17 11.89 5.30
C PRO A 77 -15.17 12.70 6.13
N ASP A 78 -15.17 12.57 7.46
CA ASP A 78 -14.26 13.30 8.34
C ASP A 78 -12.83 12.77 8.17
N GLY A 79 -12.67 11.44 8.19
CA GLY A 79 -11.40 10.79 7.87
C GLY A 79 -10.86 11.17 6.49
N GLN A 80 -11.72 11.27 5.46
CA GLN A 80 -11.28 11.73 4.15
C GLN A 80 -10.78 13.18 4.17
N THR A 81 -11.42 14.05 4.96
CA THR A 81 -10.99 15.44 5.15
C THR A 81 -9.61 15.49 5.81
N VAL A 82 -9.39 14.67 6.84
CA VAL A 82 -8.09 14.53 7.52
C VAL A 82 -7.01 14.03 6.56
N ILE A 83 -7.31 13.04 5.70
CA ILE A 83 -6.35 12.53 4.71
C ILE A 83 -6.03 13.60 3.66
N ARG A 84 -7.05 14.33 3.17
CA ARG A 84 -6.87 15.36 2.14
C ARG A 84 -6.08 16.58 2.62
N SER A 85 -6.05 16.85 3.93
CA SER A 85 -5.21 17.92 4.49
C SER A 85 -3.72 17.67 4.29
N GLN A 86 -3.30 16.39 4.17
CA GLN A 86 -1.91 15.96 4.05
C GLN A 86 -1.04 16.28 5.29
N GLU A 87 -1.67 16.69 6.40
CA GLU A 87 -0.98 17.08 7.64
C GLU A 87 -1.03 15.98 8.71
N ALA A 88 -1.88 14.97 8.52
CA ALA A 88 -2.06 13.89 9.47
C ALA A 88 -0.78 13.07 9.64
N LYS A 89 -0.48 12.68 10.88
CA LYS A 89 0.56 11.69 11.14
C LYS A 89 0.16 10.36 10.50
N ILE A 90 1.06 9.79 9.72
CA ILE A 90 0.89 8.47 9.12
C ILE A 90 1.47 7.40 10.05
N ASN A 91 0.70 6.33 10.25
CA ASN A 91 1.18 5.11 10.88
C ASN A 91 1.45 4.07 9.79
N PHE A 92 2.62 3.45 9.84
CA PHE A 92 2.97 2.36 8.91
C PHE A 92 2.59 1.03 9.52
N LEU A 93 1.85 0.23 8.75
CA LEU A 93 1.47 -1.13 9.13
C LEU A 93 2.54 -2.10 8.68
N ASP A 94 2.88 -3.04 9.58
CA ASP A 94 3.84 -4.11 9.32
C ASP A 94 3.47 -4.87 8.04
N TYR A 95 4.48 -5.08 7.21
CA TYR A 95 4.28 -5.76 5.93
C TYR A 95 4.19 -7.27 6.11
N ASP A 96 3.05 -7.86 5.72
CA ASP A 96 2.89 -9.31 5.70
C ASP A 96 3.68 -9.94 4.54
N TRP A 97 4.85 -10.50 4.87
CA TRP A 97 5.73 -11.23 3.95
C TRP A 97 5.20 -12.62 3.56
N ALA A 98 4.04 -13.06 4.05
CA ALA A 98 3.51 -14.41 3.80
C ALA A 98 3.35 -14.76 2.31
N LEU A 99 3.28 -13.78 1.41
CA LEU A 99 3.28 -14.02 -0.04
C LEU A 99 4.58 -14.69 -0.53
N ASN A 100 5.71 -14.37 0.10
CA ASN A 100 7.01 -14.97 -0.18
C ASN A 100 7.27 -16.22 0.67
N ASP A 101 6.36 -16.55 1.59
CA ASP A 101 6.51 -17.73 2.42
C ASP A 101 6.20 -18.99 1.60
N CYS A 102 7.20 -19.86 1.47
CA CYS A 102 7.03 -21.14 0.80
C CYS A 102 6.18 -22.05 1.70
N ARG A 103 4.88 -22.14 1.39
CA ARG A 103 3.94 -23.08 2.05
C ARG A 103 4.43 -24.54 2.11
N GLY A 104 5.45 -24.91 1.32
CA GLY A 104 6.06 -26.25 1.30
C GLY A 104 7.45 -26.40 1.97
N CYS A 105 8.07 -25.36 2.52
CA CYS A 105 9.40 -25.52 3.13
C CYS A 105 9.39 -26.18 4.51
N ARG A 106 8.23 -26.33 5.16
CA ARG A 106 8.13 -26.90 6.52
C ARG A 106 8.15 -28.43 6.61
N GLU A 107 8.16 -29.16 5.49
CA GLU A 107 8.14 -30.64 5.50
C GLU A 107 9.51 -31.32 5.41
N HIS A 108 10.62 -30.59 5.24
CA HIS A 108 11.94 -31.19 4.98
C HIS A 108 12.99 -31.09 6.10
N GLU A 109 12.62 -30.69 7.31
CA GLU A 109 13.53 -30.70 8.48
C GLU A 109 13.24 -31.89 9.42
N GLN A 110 13.41 -33.11 8.92
CA GLN A 110 13.69 -34.28 9.77
C GLN A 110 14.84 -35.07 9.16
N ALA A 111 16.07 -34.66 9.49
CA ALA A 111 17.24 -35.51 9.26
C ALA A 111 17.32 -36.55 10.41
N PRO A 112 17.49 -37.85 10.12
CA PRO A 112 17.78 -38.82 11.16
C PRO A 112 19.22 -38.67 11.63
N ALA A 113 19.41 -38.69 12.95
CA ALA A 113 20.71 -38.77 13.58
C ALA A 113 21.47 -40.05 13.15
N LYS A 114 22.77 -39.91 12.90
CA LYS A 114 23.76 -40.99 12.97
C LYS A 114 24.82 -40.61 13.99
#